data_AF-A0A931GGH1-F1
#
_entry.id   AF-A0A931GGH1-F1
#
_cell.length_a   1.000
_cell.length_b   1.000
_cell.length_c   1.000
_cell.angle_alpha   90.00
_cell.angle_beta   90.00
_cell.angle_gamma   90.00
#
_symmetry.space_group_name_H-M   'P 1'
#
loop_
_entity.id
_entity.type
_entity.pdbx_description
1 polymer ?
#
loop_
_entity_poly.entity_id
_entity_poly.type
_entity_poly.pdbx_seq_one_letter_code
_entity_poly.pdbx_strand_id
1 'polypeptide(L)'
;MDHGVDGPFNRDQGDGPDQDFTKGPRPAPGPPGAGRPPYPHGHPSGGPTGPFQRPPHAQPPMAPGWQPPRPMPPVPPPHPPPPPLPIPPPAGEPRGILWAFVPFLTFGFGTPFSFLYAALRNKSWNLGATAAGYGAATGMAMLLTQAESALFGALSGIMMLTLWIAGTVHAFAVRPSAFPRGAPHDARNEHAIRLAKYRRTLREQARALAAEDPALAHELRIGRPDLPRGYDDGGLIDVNHAPPATLALLPGADDALVERIVRHRAEHGGFLSAEELAVDLDLPPALLPQLAEYAIFLP
;
A
#
# COMPACT_ATOMS: atom_id res chain seq x y z
N MET A 1 19.28 66.15 -19.91
CA MET A 1 20.02 65.53 -18.79
C MET A 1 19.82 64.03 -19.00
N ASP A 2 20.47 63.50 -20.04
CA ASP A 2 21.84 62.94 -20.02
C ASP A 2 21.82 61.53 -19.43
N HIS A 3 22.35 60.47 -20.03
CA HIS A 3 23.03 60.16 -21.30
C HIS A 3 22.82 58.63 -21.46
N GLY A 4 22.64 58.04 -22.66
CA GLY A 4 23.74 57.55 -23.51
C GLY A 4 24.62 56.54 -22.75
N VAL A 5 24.84 55.29 -23.21
CA VAL A 5 25.72 54.97 -24.35
C VAL A 5 25.80 53.44 -24.50
N ASP A 6 25.69 52.99 -25.76
CA ASP A 6 26.32 51.87 -26.51
C ASP A 6 26.41 50.46 -25.89
N GLY A 7 26.22 49.35 -26.62
CA GLY A 7 26.23 49.07 -28.05
C GLY A 7 26.56 47.57 -28.26
N PRO A 8 26.28 46.99 -29.43
CA PRO A 8 26.20 45.53 -29.66
C PRO A 8 27.53 44.94 -30.14
N PHE A 9 27.75 43.64 -29.92
CA PHE A 9 28.80 42.88 -30.62
C PHE A 9 28.20 41.70 -31.39
N ASN A 10 28.10 41.91 -32.69
CA ASN A 10 27.99 40.89 -33.72
C ASN A 10 29.40 40.35 -34.05
N ARG A 11 29.53 39.04 -34.30
CA ARG A 11 30.56 38.50 -35.21
C ARG A 11 30.05 37.21 -35.85
N ASP A 12 29.64 37.38 -37.10
CA ASP A 12 29.77 36.40 -38.18
C ASP A 12 31.20 35.85 -38.26
N GLN A 13 31.36 34.54 -38.51
CA GLN A 13 32.24 33.98 -39.55
C GLN A 13 32.18 32.44 -39.52
N GLY A 14 31.95 31.78 -40.68
CA GLY A 14 32.35 30.39 -40.86
C GLY A 14 31.60 29.58 -41.92
N ASP A 15 31.83 29.90 -43.19
CA ASP A 15 31.48 29.11 -44.39
C ASP A 15 32.13 27.70 -44.43
N GLY A 16 31.30 26.69 -44.76
CA GLY A 16 31.58 25.51 -45.63
C GLY A 16 32.48 24.36 -45.14
N PRO A 17 32.48 23.17 -45.82
CA PRO A 17 31.72 22.80 -47.02
C PRO A 17 30.91 21.47 -46.92
N ASP A 18 30.12 21.24 -47.96
CA ASP A 18 29.45 20.00 -48.37
C ASP A 18 30.22 18.70 -48.07
N GLN A 19 29.52 17.71 -47.51
CA GLN A 19 29.88 16.30 -47.67
C GLN A 19 28.69 15.48 -48.15
N ASP A 20 28.65 15.40 -49.48
CA ASP A 20 27.97 14.41 -50.30
C ASP A 20 28.50 12.99 -49.95
N PHE A 21 27.71 12.20 -49.21
CA PHE A 21 27.92 10.76 -49.09
C PHE A 21 26.89 10.00 -49.92
N THR A 22 27.20 9.92 -51.21
CA THR A 22 26.61 8.95 -52.11
C THR A 22 27.12 7.52 -51.81
N LYS A 23 26.19 6.56 -51.94
CA LYS A 23 26.39 5.14 -52.33
C LYS A 23 27.07 4.18 -51.35
N GLY A 24 26.24 3.56 -50.51
CA GLY A 24 26.43 2.16 -50.10
C GLY A 24 26.04 1.19 -51.23
N PRO A 25 26.71 0.03 -51.39
CA PRO A 25 26.53 -0.86 -52.54
C PRO A 25 25.18 -1.61 -52.51
N ARG A 26 24.48 -1.60 -53.64
CA ARG A 26 23.28 -2.41 -53.89
C ARG A 26 23.65 -3.90 -53.93
N PRO A 27 22.87 -4.81 -53.32
CA PRO A 27 23.03 -6.24 -53.55
C PRO A 27 22.60 -6.62 -54.98
N ALA A 28 23.36 -7.56 -55.56
CA ALA A 28 23.25 -7.99 -56.95
C ALA A 28 21.93 -8.73 -57.27
N PRO A 29 21.45 -8.66 -58.53
CA PRO A 29 20.27 -9.42 -58.96
C PRO A 29 20.60 -10.92 -59.11
N GLY A 30 19.73 -11.77 -58.57
CA GLY A 30 19.80 -13.22 -58.73
C GLY A 30 19.49 -13.67 -60.17
N PRO A 31 20.08 -14.79 -60.65
CA PRO A 31 19.95 -15.25 -62.03
C PRO A 31 18.58 -15.87 -62.35
N PRO A 32 18.19 -15.91 -63.65
CA PRO A 32 16.85 -16.28 -64.09
C PRO A 32 16.64 -17.79 -64.26
N GLY A 33 15.42 -18.25 -63.92
CA GLY A 33 14.63 -19.24 -64.65
C GLY A 33 15.21 -20.64 -64.93
N ALA A 34 14.67 -21.65 -64.24
CA ALA A 34 14.45 -23.00 -64.76
C ALA A 34 13.21 -23.56 -64.05
N GLY A 35 12.05 -23.68 -64.68
CA GLY A 35 11.76 -24.73 -65.65
C GLY A 35 10.73 -25.66 -65.01
N ARG A 36 9.44 -25.44 -65.29
CA ARG A 36 8.34 -26.35 -64.89
C ARG A 36 8.46 -27.67 -65.66
N PRO A 37 8.26 -28.83 -65.01
CA PRO A 37 7.81 -30.04 -65.68
C PRO A 37 6.32 -30.32 -65.40
N PRO A 38 5.68 -31.18 -66.21
CA PRO A 38 4.28 -31.04 -66.61
C PRO A 38 3.27 -31.80 -65.73
N TYR A 39 2.01 -31.34 -65.80
CA TYR A 39 0.84 -32.05 -65.31
C TYR A 39 0.63 -33.38 -66.06
N PRO A 40 0.31 -34.49 -65.36
CA PRO A 40 -0.35 -35.63 -65.97
C PRO A 40 -1.87 -35.49 -65.81
N HIS A 41 -2.57 -35.37 -66.93
CA HIS A 41 -4.02 -35.60 -67.01
C HIS A 41 -4.33 -37.09 -66.78
N GLY A 42 -5.38 -37.37 -66.01
CA GLY A 42 -5.93 -38.72 -65.87
C GLY A 42 -7.13 -38.76 -64.93
N HIS A 43 -8.32 -38.45 -65.46
CA HIS A 43 -9.58 -38.92 -64.87
C HIS A 43 -9.91 -40.30 -65.45
N PRO A 44 -10.34 -41.24 -64.59
CA PRO A 44 -11.44 -42.11 -64.95
C PRO A 44 -12.57 -42.00 -63.92
N SER A 45 -13.76 -41.75 -64.44
CA SER A 45 -15.06 -41.85 -63.78
C SER A 45 -15.40 -43.32 -63.50
N GLY A 46 -15.80 -43.64 -62.26
CA GLY A 46 -16.38 -44.95 -61.94
C GLY A 46 -16.67 -45.21 -60.45
N GLY A 47 -17.95 -45.19 -60.07
CA GLY A 47 -18.51 -45.99 -58.97
C GLY A 47 -18.62 -45.36 -57.57
N PRO A 48 -19.79 -45.43 -56.89
CA PRO A 48 -19.95 -44.96 -55.51
C PRO A 48 -19.43 -46.03 -54.55
N THR A 49 -18.35 -45.74 -53.83
CA THR A 49 -17.78 -46.65 -52.83
C THR A 49 -17.58 -45.93 -51.51
N GLY A 50 -18.35 -46.36 -50.49
CA GLY A 50 -18.05 -46.40 -49.05
C GLY A 50 -17.52 -45.16 -48.30
N PRO A 51 -17.89 -44.97 -47.03
CA PRO A 51 -17.26 -43.94 -46.21
C PRO A 51 -15.77 -44.25 -46.05
N PHE A 52 -14.92 -43.30 -46.47
CA PHE A 52 -13.47 -43.33 -46.32
C PHE A 52 -13.10 -43.56 -44.83
N GLN A 53 -12.57 -44.73 -44.52
CA GLN A 53 -11.80 -44.94 -43.29
C GLN A 53 -10.43 -44.29 -43.47
N ARG A 54 -10.14 -43.23 -42.72
CA ARG A 54 -8.79 -42.67 -42.61
C ARG A 54 -7.86 -43.74 -42.03
N PRO A 55 -6.68 -44.03 -42.63
CA PRO A 55 -5.66 -44.80 -41.95
C PRO A 55 -5.18 -44.04 -40.71
N PRO A 56 -4.78 -44.71 -39.62
CA PRO A 56 -4.29 -44.05 -38.42
C PRO A 56 -3.06 -43.21 -38.78
N HIS A 57 -3.07 -41.94 -38.39
CA HIS A 57 -1.90 -41.08 -38.48
C HIS A 57 -0.75 -41.73 -37.69
N ALA A 58 0.21 -42.32 -38.38
CA ALA A 58 1.49 -42.68 -37.78
C ALA A 58 2.18 -41.37 -37.36
N GLN A 59 2.35 -41.18 -36.05
CA GLN A 59 3.06 -40.02 -35.52
C GLN A 59 4.52 -40.08 -35.98
N PRO A 60 5.12 -38.98 -36.47
CA PRO A 60 6.55 -38.93 -36.72
C PRO A 60 7.30 -39.16 -35.40
N PRO A 61 8.52 -39.75 -35.43
CA PRO A 61 9.28 -40.03 -34.21
C PRO A 61 9.52 -38.74 -33.41
N MET A 62 9.04 -38.71 -32.17
CA MET A 62 9.31 -37.60 -31.24
C MET A 62 10.82 -37.48 -31.02
N ALA A 63 11.36 -36.27 -31.14
CA ALA A 63 12.72 -35.97 -30.72
C ALA A 63 12.85 -36.26 -29.21
N PRO A 64 13.94 -36.92 -28.74
CA PRO A 64 14.15 -37.16 -27.32
C PRO A 64 14.23 -35.83 -26.56
N GLY A 65 13.24 -35.52 -25.73
CA GLY A 65 13.27 -34.36 -24.82
C GLY A 65 12.08 -33.39 -24.88
N TRP A 66 11.08 -33.62 -25.73
CA TRP A 66 9.87 -32.78 -25.72
C TRP A 66 8.87 -33.25 -24.64
N GLN A 67 8.61 -32.39 -23.65
CA GLN A 67 7.49 -32.54 -22.70
C GLN A 67 6.43 -31.48 -22.99
N PRO A 68 5.14 -31.83 -23.07
CA PRO A 68 4.07 -30.83 -23.23
C PRO A 68 4.00 -29.94 -21.97
N PRO A 69 3.68 -28.63 -22.13
CA PRO A 69 3.41 -27.76 -20.99
C PRO A 69 2.29 -28.34 -20.14
N ARG A 70 2.48 -28.39 -18.81
CA ARG A 70 1.42 -28.82 -17.89
C ARG A 70 0.22 -27.87 -18.04
N PRO A 71 -1.03 -28.39 -18.14
CA PRO A 71 -2.21 -27.55 -18.13
C PRO A 71 -2.25 -26.77 -16.82
N MET A 72 -2.41 -25.45 -16.90
CA MET A 72 -2.55 -24.60 -15.72
C MET A 72 -3.81 -25.00 -14.95
N PRO A 73 -3.79 -25.05 -13.62
CA PRO A 73 -4.99 -25.26 -12.84
C PRO A 73 -6.01 -24.15 -13.14
N PRO A 74 -7.33 -24.45 -13.17
CA PRO A 74 -8.35 -23.46 -13.42
C PRO A 74 -8.28 -22.33 -12.39
N VAL A 75 -8.33 -21.09 -12.87
CA VAL A 75 -8.36 -19.89 -12.02
C VAL A 75 -9.62 -19.99 -11.13
N PRO A 76 -9.49 -19.91 -9.79
CA PRO A 76 -10.65 -19.92 -8.92
C PRO A 76 -11.55 -18.72 -9.22
N PRO A 77 -12.89 -18.86 -9.17
CA PRO A 77 -13.80 -17.75 -9.40
C PRO A 77 -13.52 -16.61 -8.42
N PRO A 78 -13.72 -15.34 -8.84
CA PRO A 78 -13.49 -14.19 -7.98
C PRO A 78 -14.29 -14.34 -6.69
N HIS A 79 -13.60 -14.25 -5.55
CA HIS A 79 -14.22 -14.34 -4.25
C HIS A 79 -15.32 -13.26 -4.15
N PRO A 80 -16.53 -13.59 -3.66
CA PRO A 80 -17.52 -12.58 -3.35
C PRO A 80 -16.91 -11.56 -2.38
N PRO A 81 -17.29 -10.27 -2.47
CA PRO A 81 -16.78 -9.25 -1.56
C PRO A 81 -16.99 -9.73 -0.13
N PRO A 82 -15.98 -9.60 0.75
CA PRO A 82 -16.12 -10.05 2.13
C PRO A 82 -17.37 -9.39 2.74
N PRO A 83 -18.17 -10.15 3.51
CA PRO A 83 -19.33 -9.58 4.18
C PRO A 83 -18.87 -8.35 5.00
N PRO A 84 -19.70 -7.29 5.09
CA PRO A 84 -19.36 -6.13 5.90
C PRO A 84 -18.96 -6.61 7.29
N LEU A 85 -17.73 -6.30 7.69
CA LEU A 85 -17.18 -6.73 8.96
C LEU A 85 -18.17 -6.33 10.07
N PRO A 86 -18.50 -7.23 11.01
CA PRO A 86 -19.33 -6.87 12.15
C PRO A 86 -18.73 -5.63 12.80
N ILE A 87 -19.53 -4.57 12.94
CA ILE A 87 -19.14 -3.39 13.73
C ILE A 87 -18.76 -3.95 15.11
N PRO A 88 -17.48 -3.89 15.52
CA PRO A 88 -17.11 -4.38 16.84
C PRO A 88 -17.96 -3.62 17.86
N PRO A 89 -18.54 -4.30 18.87
CA PRO A 89 -19.34 -3.63 19.88
C PRO A 89 -18.52 -2.45 20.45
N PRO A 90 -19.17 -1.33 20.79
CA PRO A 90 -18.47 -0.15 21.28
C PRO A 90 -17.47 -0.60 22.34
N ALA A 91 -16.20 -0.23 22.16
CA ALA A 91 -15.09 -0.59 23.04
C ALA A 91 -15.15 0.14 24.40
N GLY A 92 -16.34 0.14 24.99
CA GLY A 92 -16.70 0.70 26.28
C GLY A 92 -17.33 -0.37 27.14
N GLU A 93 -16.76 -1.58 27.20
CA GLU A 93 -17.05 -2.44 28.34
C GLU A 93 -16.57 -1.69 29.61
N PRO A 94 -17.47 -1.35 30.56
CA PRO A 94 -17.12 -0.62 31.80
C PRO A 94 -16.21 -1.42 32.75
N ARG A 95 -15.71 -2.59 32.32
CA ARG A 95 -14.88 -3.53 33.08
C ARG A 95 -13.56 -2.95 33.59
N GLY A 96 -13.07 -1.85 33.00
CA GLY A 96 -11.82 -1.20 33.42
C GLY A 96 -11.96 -0.15 34.53
N ILE A 97 -13.17 0.18 34.99
CA ILE A 97 -13.38 1.25 35.98
C ILE A 97 -13.61 0.69 37.39
N LEU A 98 -14.25 -0.48 37.49
CA LEU A 98 -14.68 -1.08 38.76
C LEU A 98 -13.52 -1.30 39.74
N TRP A 99 -12.34 -1.68 39.27
CA TRP A 99 -11.18 -1.91 40.15
C TRP A 99 -10.65 -0.60 40.79
N ALA A 100 -10.73 0.54 40.10
CA ALA A 100 -10.28 1.83 40.64
C ALA A 100 -11.22 2.35 41.73
N PHE A 101 -12.46 1.86 41.79
CA PHE A 101 -13.42 2.16 42.86
C PHE A 101 -13.28 1.27 44.09
N VAL A 102 -12.57 0.14 44.00
CA VAL A 102 -12.40 -0.79 45.13
C VAL A 102 -11.78 -0.10 46.36
N PRO A 103 -10.69 0.69 46.27
CA PRO A 103 -10.13 1.41 47.43
C PRO A 103 -11.13 2.40 48.04
N PHE A 104 -11.93 3.05 47.21
CA PHE A 104 -12.93 4.01 47.65
C PHE A 104 -14.08 3.31 48.40
N LEU A 105 -14.66 2.26 47.82
CA LEU A 105 -15.79 1.51 48.38
C LEU A 105 -15.43 0.72 49.64
N THR A 106 -14.17 0.36 49.80
CA THR A 106 -13.66 -0.41 50.94
C THR A 106 -13.00 0.46 51.99
N PHE A 107 -13.17 1.80 51.95
CA PHE A 107 -12.54 2.74 52.89
C PHE A 107 -11.00 2.54 53.02
N GLY A 108 -10.35 2.20 51.90
CA GLY A 108 -8.89 2.05 51.80
C GLY A 108 -8.38 0.61 51.97
N PHE A 109 -9.18 -0.33 52.51
CA PHE A 109 -8.74 -1.72 52.74
C PHE A 109 -8.48 -2.51 51.45
N GLY A 110 -9.19 -2.18 50.38
CA GLY A 110 -9.09 -2.83 49.07
C GLY A 110 -7.94 -2.33 48.19
N THR A 111 -7.20 -1.31 48.65
CA THR A 111 -6.04 -0.73 47.93
C THR A 111 -5.00 -1.79 47.54
N PRO A 112 -4.43 -2.59 48.47
CA PRO A 112 -3.43 -3.61 48.11
C PRO A 112 -3.94 -4.62 47.09
N PHE A 113 -5.19 -5.08 47.22
CA PHE A 113 -5.79 -6.04 46.28
C PHE A 113 -6.01 -5.45 44.89
N SER A 114 -6.39 -4.17 44.82
CA SER A 114 -6.59 -3.42 43.57
C SER A 114 -5.28 -3.29 42.79
N PHE A 115 -4.20 -2.92 43.47
CA PHE A 115 -2.88 -2.80 42.86
C PHE A 115 -2.27 -4.17 42.55
N LEU A 116 -2.50 -5.19 43.37
CA LEU A 116 -2.05 -6.55 43.09
C LEU A 116 -2.73 -7.12 41.84
N TYR A 117 -4.05 -6.93 41.71
CA TYR A 117 -4.78 -7.30 40.49
C TYR A 117 -4.22 -6.57 39.25
N ALA A 118 -3.98 -5.27 39.36
CA ALA A 118 -3.37 -4.49 38.28
C ALA A 118 -1.93 -4.94 37.95
N ALA A 119 -1.15 -5.34 38.95
CA ALA A 119 0.21 -5.85 38.79
C ALA A 119 0.25 -7.19 38.06
N LEU A 120 -0.60 -8.14 38.47
CA LEU A 120 -0.71 -9.46 37.85
C LEU A 120 -1.19 -9.36 36.40
N ARG A 121 -2.19 -8.51 36.14
CA ARG A 121 -2.71 -8.27 34.79
C ARG A 121 -1.67 -7.67 33.85
N ASN A 122 -0.96 -6.64 34.31
CA ASN A 122 -0.04 -5.88 33.46
C ASN A 122 1.41 -6.40 33.54
N LYS A 123 1.66 -7.47 34.31
CA LYS A 123 2.99 -8.03 34.59
C LYS A 123 3.98 -6.96 35.05
N SER A 124 3.49 -5.97 35.82
CA SER A 124 4.27 -4.80 36.22
C SER A 124 4.82 -4.98 37.63
N TRP A 125 6.14 -5.00 37.75
CA TRP A 125 6.84 -5.11 39.03
C TRP A 125 6.62 -3.89 39.91
N ASN A 126 6.51 -2.70 39.31
CA ASN A 126 6.26 -1.44 40.03
C ASN A 126 4.88 -1.45 40.71
N LEU A 127 3.84 -1.95 40.02
CA LEU A 127 2.51 -2.09 40.61
C LEU A 127 2.47 -3.17 41.70
N GLY A 128 3.30 -4.21 41.57
CA GLY A 128 3.49 -5.21 42.62
C GLY A 128 4.12 -4.60 43.87
N ALA A 129 5.15 -3.76 43.70
CA ALA A 129 5.79 -3.05 44.80
C ALA A 129 4.83 -2.06 45.49
N THR A 130 4.01 -1.32 44.74
CA THR A 130 2.99 -0.44 45.35
C THR A 130 1.92 -1.24 46.09
N ALA A 131 1.48 -2.38 45.56
CA ALA A 131 0.55 -3.27 46.26
C ALA A 131 1.12 -3.76 47.61
N ALA A 132 2.39 -4.19 47.62
CA ALA A 132 3.09 -4.62 48.82
C ALA A 132 3.24 -3.49 49.85
N GLY A 133 3.61 -2.28 49.40
CA GLY A 133 3.73 -1.11 50.26
C GLY A 133 2.42 -0.71 50.93
N TYR A 134 1.32 -0.66 50.17
CA TYR A 134 -0.01 -0.40 50.74
C TYR A 134 -0.44 -1.53 51.69
N GLY A 135 -0.18 -2.79 51.35
CA GLY A 135 -0.52 -3.94 52.20
C GLY A 135 0.21 -3.88 53.55
N ALA A 136 1.52 -3.58 53.54
CA ALA A 136 2.31 -3.43 54.75
C ALA A 136 1.82 -2.26 55.62
N ALA A 137 1.53 -1.11 55.00
CA ALA A 137 1.02 0.06 55.73
C ALA A 137 -0.38 -0.18 56.33
N THR A 138 -1.29 -0.84 55.60
CA THR A 138 -2.60 -1.24 56.13
C THR A 138 -2.46 -2.24 57.27
N GLY A 139 -1.58 -3.24 57.15
CA GLY A 139 -1.29 -4.18 58.23
C GLY A 139 -0.74 -3.49 59.49
N MET A 140 0.18 -2.54 59.31
CA MET A 140 0.71 -1.74 60.42
C MET A 140 -0.38 -0.91 61.11
N ALA A 141 -1.32 -0.32 60.35
CA ALA A 141 -2.45 0.41 60.93
C ALA A 141 -3.29 -0.51 61.81
N MET A 142 -3.60 -1.72 61.33
CA MET A 142 -4.37 -2.70 62.11
C MET A 142 -3.66 -3.09 63.40
N LEU A 143 -2.34 -3.29 63.37
CA LEU A 143 -1.55 -3.60 64.57
C LEU A 143 -1.58 -2.45 65.58
N LEU A 144 -1.48 -1.20 65.12
CA LEU A 144 -1.55 -0.02 66.00
C LEU A 144 -2.92 0.16 66.65
N THR A 145 -4.00 -0.22 65.97
CA THR A 145 -5.36 -0.20 66.54
C THR A 145 -5.51 -1.17 67.71
N GLN A 146 -4.77 -2.28 67.70
CA GLN A 146 -4.80 -3.28 68.77
C GLN A 146 -3.95 -2.88 69.99
N ALA A 147 -3.18 -1.81 69.90
CA ALA A 147 -2.43 -1.31 71.04
C ALA A 147 -3.38 -0.63 72.03
N GLU A 148 -3.27 -0.96 73.32
CA GLU A 148 -4.06 -0.36 74.42
C GLU A 148 -3.56 1.06 74.78
N SER A 149 -3.39 1.91 73.76
CA SER A 149 -2.83 3.26 73.86
C SER A 149 -3.66 4.21 73.00
N ALA A 150 -4.16 5.27 73.63
CA ALA A 150 -4.89 6.32 72.93
C ALA A 150 -4.05 7.00 71.84
N LEU A 151 -2.74 7.15 72.06
CA LEU A 151 -1.81 7.72 71.08
C LEU A 151 -1.69 6.83 69.84
N PHE A 152 -1.51 5.51 70.02
CA PHE A 152 -1.41 4.58 68.89
C PHE A 152 -2.72 4.43 68.14
N GLY A 153 -3.86 4.46 68.83
CA GLY A 153 -5.18 4.52 68.20
C GLY A 153 -5.37 5.77 67.34
N ALA A 154 -4.98 6.95 67.84
CA ALA A 154 -5.06 8.20 67.07
C ALA A 154 -4.14 8.19 65.83
N LEU A 155 -2.89 7.71 65.99
CA LEU A 155 -1.95 7.55 64.88
C LEU A 155 -2.46 6.56 63.83
N SER A 156 -3.05 5.44 64.26
CA SER A 156 -3.69 4.47 63.36
C SER A 156 -4.83 5.12 62.56
N GLY A 157 -5.71 5.87 63.23
CA GLY A 157 -6.81 6.57 62.57
C GLY A 157 -6.35 7.56 61.50
N ILE A 158 -5.33 8.39 61.81
CA ILE A 158 -4.74 9.33 60.85
C ILE A 158 -4.10 8.58 59.67
N MET A 159 -3.39 7.49 59.95
CA MET A 159 -2.74 6.67 58.94
C MET A 159 -3.77 6.00 58.01
N MET A 160 -4.86 5.45 58.55
CA MET A 160 -5.96 4.88 57.77
C MET A 160 -6.62 5.92 56.87
N LEU A 161 -6.88 7.12 57.39
CA LEU A 161 -7.49 8.20 56.60
C LEU A 161 -6.57 8.65 55.47
N THR A 162 -5.26 8.73 55.72
CA THR A 162 -4.27 9.08 54.70
C THR A 162 -4.14 7.97 53.65
N LEU A 163 -4.11 6.69 54.06
CA LEU A 163 -4.07 5.55 53.14
C LEU A 163 -5.32 5.48 52.26
N TRP A 164 -6.50 5.81 52.80
CA TRP A 164 -7.74 5.84 52.04
C TRP A 164 -7.74 6.93 50.95
N ILE A 165 -7.37 8.17 51.32
CA ILE A 165 -7.31 9.28 50.36
C ILE A 165 -6.21 9.02 49.33
N ALA A 166 -5.00 8.68 49.79
CA ALA A 166 -3.85 8.42 48.92
C ALA A 166 -4.10 7.22 48.00
N GLY A 167 -4.66 6.12 48.51
CA GLY A 167 -4.98 4.93 47.73
C GLY A 167 -6.02 5.20 46.64
N THR A 168 -7.03 6.02 46.94
CA THR A 168 -8.04 6.45 45.96
C THR A 168 -7.41 7.32 44.87
N VAL A 169 -6.69 8.39 45.25
CA VAL A 169 -6.02 9.28 44.29
C VAL A 169 -5.03 8.52 43.42
N HIS A 170 -4.22 7.63 44.02
CA HIS A 170 -3.23 6.83 43.32
C HIS A 170 -3.88 5.84 42.35
N ALA A 171 -4.99 5.19 42.72
CA ALA A 171 -5.73 4.29 41.83
C ALA A 171 -6.27 5.02 40.59
N PHE A 172 -6.78 6.25 40.75
CA PHE A 172 -7.19 7.08 39.62
C PHE A 172 -6.01 7.58 38.77
N ALA A 173 -4.88 7.93 39.40
CA ALA A 173 -3.67 8.38 38.71
C ALA A 173 -3.01 7.29 37.86
N VAL A 174 -3.00 6.04 38.35
CA VAL A 174 -2.42 4.87 37.67
C VAL A 174 -3.39 4.24 36.66
N ARG A 175 -4.66 4.67 36.64
CA ARG A 175 -5.67 4.14 35.73
C ARG A 175 -5.23 4.14 34.25
N PRO A 176 -4.67 5.23 33.68
CA PRO A 176 -4.28 5.28 32.27
C PRO A 176 -3.13 4.32 31.92
N SER A 177 -2.23 4.03 32.85
CA SER A 177 -1.10 3.12 32.62
C SER A 177 -1.49 1.66 32.82
N ALA A 178 -2.38 1.36 33.77
CA ALA A 178 -2.87 0.01 34.00
C ALA A 178 -3.92 -0.43 32.97
N PHE A 179 -4.64 0.52 32.37
CA PHE A 179 -5.62 0.26 31.31
C PHE A 179 -5.48 1.36 30.24
N PRO A 180 -4.55 1.19 29.28
CA PRO A 180 -4.43 2.09 28.15
C PRO A 180 -5.77 2.13 27.42
N ARG A 181 -6.41 3.31 27.37
CA ARG A 181 -7.63 3.47 26.57
C ARG A 181 -7.23 3.21 25.12
N GLY A 182 -7.80 2.19 24.49
CA GLY A 182 -7.76 2.11 23.03
C GLY A 182 -8.30 3.42 22.47
N ALA A 183 -7.61 4.02 21.48
CA ALA A 183 -8.08 5.26 20.87
C ALA A 183 -9.57 5.11 20.51
N PRO A 184 -10.44 6.06 20.92
CA PRO A 184 -11.85 6.05 20.55
C PRO A 184 -12.00 5.77 19.06
N HIS A 185 -12.99 4.97 18.66
CA HIS A 185 -13.22 4.62 17.26
C HIS A 185 -13.27 5.88 16.37
N ASP A 186 -13.88 6.96 16.87
CA ASP A 186 -13.95 8.26 16.20
C ASP A 186 -12.56 8.86 15.95
N ALA A 187 -11.64 8.76 16.90
CA ALA A 187 -10.27 9.26 16.74
C ALA A 187 -9.48 8.49 15.67
N ARG A 188 -9.73 7.18 15.50
CA ARG A 188 -9.13 6.38 14.43
C ARG A 188 -9.68 6.76 13.06
N ASN A 189 -11.00 6.93 12.97
CA ASN A 189 -11.65 7.36 11.73
C ASN A 189 -11.21 8.76 11.31
N GLU A 190 -11.15 9.71 12.25
CA GLU A 190 -10.61 11.04 11.98
C GLU A 190 -9.16 11.01 11.52
N HIS A 191 -8.32 10.18 12.15
CA HIS A 191 -6.93 10.01 11.72
C HIS A 191 -6.84 9.44 10.30
N ALA A 192 -7.66 8.45 9.96
CA ALA A 192 -7.74 7.90 8.61
C ALA A 192 -8.17 8.95 7.57
N ILE A 193 -9.18 9.78 7.90
CA ILE A 193 -9.62 10.89 7.04
C ILE A 193 -8.51 11.93 6.86
N ARG A 194 -7.80 12.31 7.93
CA ARG A 194 -6.67 13.25 7.85
C ARG A 194 -5.55 12.70 6.97
N LEU A 195 -5.20 11.43 7.12
CA LEU A 195 -4.17 10.78 6.30
C LEU A 195 -4.59 10.72 4.82
N ALA A 196 -5.84 10.38 4.53
CA ALA A 196 -6.36 10.33 3.16
C ALA A 196 -6.33 11.72 2.50
N LYS A 197 -6.76 12.77 3.20
CA LYS A 197 -6.68 14.15 2.73
C LYS A 197 -5.22 14.59 2.50
N TYR A 198 -4.33 14.26 3.44
CA TYR A 198 -2.92 14.58 3.32
C TYR A 198 -2.28 13.93 2.08
N ARG A 199 -2.52 12.63 1.84
CA ARG A 199 -2.04 11.95 0.63
C ARG A 199 -2.57 12.58 -0.66
N ARG A 200 -3.83 13.03 -0.67
CA ARG A 200 -4.38 13.76 -1.83
C ARG A 200 -3.63 15.06 -2.08
N THR A 201 -3.32 15.83 -1.03
CA THR A 201 -2.53 17.06 -1.18
C THR A 201 -1.12 16.81 -1.69
N LEU A 202 -0.48 15.69 -1.30
CA LEU A 202 0.82 15.29 -1.85
C LEU A 202 0.74 14.97 -3.34
N ARG A 203 -0.31 14.25 -3.78
CA ARG A 203 -0.53 13.97 -5.21
C ARG A 203 -0.73 15.24 -6.03
N GLU A 204 -1.51 16.19 -5.51
CA GLU A 204 -1.73 17.49 -6.16
C GLU A 204 -0.43 18.30 -6.27
N GLN A 205 0.39 18.34 -5.21
CA GLN A 205 1.71 19.00 -5.22
C GLN A 205 2.69 18.35 -6.19
N ALA A 206 2.74 17.01 -6.20
CA ALA A 206 3.61 16.26 -7.10
C ALA A 206 3.24 16.49 -8.57
N ARG A 207 1.94 16.56 -8.90
CA ARG A 207 1.48 16.92 -10.25
C ARG A 207 1.82 18.35 -10.63
N ALA A 208 1.66 19.30 -9.71
CA ALA A 208 2.03 20.69 -9.95
C ALA A 208 3.53 20.81 -10.25
N LEU A 209 4.37 20.15 -9.45
CA LEU A 209 5.81 20.10 -9.68
C LEU A 209 6.15 19.47 -11.03
N ALA A 210 5.53 18.36 -11.39
CA ALA A 210 5.75 17.70 -12.67
C ALA A 210 5.29 18.53 -13.88
N ALA A 211 4.25 19.34 -13.73
CA ALA A 211 3.78 20.24 -14.78
C ALA A 211 4.73 21.44 -14.97
N GLU A 212 5.35 21.93 -13.88
CA GLU A 212 6.30 23.03 -13.91
C GLU A 212 7.69 22.59 -14.41
N ASP A 213 8.19 21.45 -13.91
CA ASP A 213 9.51 20.91 -14.24
C ASP A 213 9.47 19.37 -14.36
N PRO A 214 9.21 18.85 -15.58
CA PRO A 214 9.20 17.40 -15.83
C PRO A 214 10.57 16.74 -15.60
N ALA A 215 11.68 17.45 -15.80
CA ALA A 215 13.01 16.90 -15.59
C ALA A 215 13.26 16.65 -14.10
N LEU A 216 12.89 17.61 -13.25
CA LEU A 216 12.94 17.44 -11.80
C LEU A 216 12.01 16.32 -11.32
N ALA A 217 10.83 16.16 -11.90
CA ALA A 217 9.93 15.06 -11.55
C ALA A 217 10.54 13.68 -11.81
N HIS A 218 11.28 13.54 -12.93
CA HIS A 218 12.05 12.34 -13.24
C HIS A 218 13.20 12.10 -12.24
N GLU A 219 13.93 13.15 -11.86
CA GLU A 219 14.99 13.07 -10.84
C GLU A 219 14.44 12.65 -9.46
N LEU A 220 13.28 13.18 -9.08
CA LEU A 220 12.58 12.85 -7.83
C LEU A 220 11.85 11.50 -7.88
N ARG A 221 11.78 10.87 -9.06
CA ARG A 221 11.14 9.57 -9.31
C ARG A 221 9.65 9.59 -8.93
N ILE A 222 8.97 10.68 -9.27
CA ILE A 222 7.52 10.81 -9.10
C ILE A 222 6.84 9.73 -9.97
N GLY A 223 5.87 9.02 -9.40
CA GLY A 223 5.17 7.94 -10.09
C GLY A 223 5.92 6.61 -10.13
N ARG A 224 7.11 6.49 -9.52
CA ARG A 224 7.98 5.31 -9.61
C ARG A 224 8.25 4.68 -8.24
N PRO A 225 7.24 4.05 -7.59
CA PRO A 225 7.43 3.38 -6.30
C PRO A 225 8.34 2.14 -6.38
N ASP A 226 8.63 1.64 -7.58
CA ASP A 226 9.60 0.58 -7.83
C ASP A 226 11.06 1.01 -7.62
N LEU A 227 11.33 2.31 -7.66
CA LEU A 227 12.66 2.86 -7.48
C LEU A 227 12.84 3.44 -6.06
N PRO A 228 14.04 3.34 -5.45
CA PRO A 228 14.31 4.01 -4.18
C PRO A 228 14.10 5.51 -4.31
N ARG A 229 13.23 6.11 -3.48
CA ARG A 229 12.87 7.53 -3.61
C ARG A 229 12.81 8.21 -2.25
N GLY A 230 13.24 9.47 -2.21
CA GLY A 230 13.17 10.33 -1.02
C GLY A 230 11.95 11.26 -1.00
N TYR A 231 11.28 11.41 -2.15
CA TYR A 231 10.10 12.25 -2.29
C TYR A 231 8.82 11.40 -2.17
N ASP A 232 7.86 11.86 -1.34
CA ASP A 232 6.54 11.25 -1.21
C ASP A 232 5.55 11.98 -2.11
N ASP A 233 5.20 11.35 -3.23
CA ASP A 233 4.21 11.86 -4.19
C ASP A 233 2.77 11.50 -3.84
N GLY A 234 2.52 10.93 -2.65
CA GLY A 234 1.18 10.54 -2.22
C GLY A 234 0.64 9.29 -2.91
N GLY A 235 1.50 8.53 -3.59
CA GLY A 235 1.17 7.25 -4.21
C GLY A 235 0.78 7.35 -5.68
N LEU A 236 1.39 8.29 -6.42
CA LEU A 236 1.23 8.34 -7.87
C LEU A 236 1.93 7.17 -8.55
N ILE A 237 1.46 6.83 -9.75
CA ILE A 237 2.06 5.85 -10.64
C ILE A 237 2.20 6.48 -12.03
N ASP A 238 3.43 6.50 -12.54
CA ASP A 238 3.76 6.99 -13.88
C ASP A 238 3.42 5.92 -14.91
N VAL A 239 2.32 6.13 -15.64
CA VAL A 239 1.79 5.15 -16.60
C VAL A 239 2.76 4.92 -17.76
N ASN A 240 3.55 5.94 -18.13
CA ASN A 240 4.43 5.90 -19.29
C ASN A 240 5.72 5.13 -19.00
N HIS A 241 6.24 5.21 -17.78
CA HIS A 241 7.55 4.65 -17.46
C HIS A 241 7.55 3.52 -16.44
N ALA A 242 6.47 3.34 -15.66
CA ALA A 242 6.44 2.30 -14.63
C ALA A 242 6.45 0.88 -15.25
N PRO A 243 7.08 -0.10 -14.57
CA PRO A 243 7.05 -1.49 -15.00
C PRO A 243 5.66 -2.12 -14.80
N PRO A 244 5.35 -3.24 -15.48
CA PRO A 244 4.03 -3.90 -15.40
C PRO A 244 3.57 -4.18 -13.96
N ALA A 245 4.47 -4.67 -13.11
CA ALA A 245 4.17 -4.97 -11.71
C ALA A 245 3.75 -3.72 -10.90
N THR A 246 4.25 -2.54 -11.27
CA THR A 246 3.87 -1.28 -10.65
C THR A 246 2.56 -0.76 -11.22
N LEU A 247 2.32 -0.90 -12.53
CA LEU A 247 1.06 -0.53 -13.16
C LEU A 247 -0.12 -1.32 -12.57
N ALA A 248 0.09 -2.57 -12.18
CA ALA A 248 -0.91 -3.40 -11.50
C ALA A 248 -1.34 -2.86 -10.12
N LEU A 249 -0.63 -1.86 -9.55
CA LEU A 249 -1.05 -1.18 -8.32
C LEU A 249 -2.09 -0.08 -8.58
N LEU A 250 -2.34 0.29 -9.83
CA LEU A 250 -3.38 1.24 -10.17
C LEU A 250 -4.78 0.67 -9.86
N PRO A 251 -5.72 1.50 -9.38
CA PRO A 251 -7.08 1.02 -9.11
C PRO A 251 -7.75 0.48 -10.38
N GLY A 252 -8.21 -0.77 -10.32
CA GLY A 252 -8.88 -1.43 -11.43
C GLY A 252 -7.96 -1.90 -12.56
N ALA A 253 -6.64 -1.82 -12.38
CA ALA A 253 -5.67 -2.42 -13.30
C ALA A 253 -5.54 -3.93 -13.06
N ASP A 254 -6.10 -4.71 -13.97
CA ASP A 254 -5.85 -6.14 -14.07
C ASP A 254 -4.69 -6.42 -15.05
N ASP A 255 -4.23 -7.67 -15.08
CA ASP A 255 -3.11 -8.09 -15.95
C ASP A 255 -3.38 -7.78 -17.42
N ALA A 256 -4.63 -7.90 -17.87
CA ALA A 256 -5.04 -7.62 -19.24
C ALA A 256 -4.93 -6.12 -19.55
N LEU A 257 -5.40 -5.24 -18.65
CA LEU A 257 -5.25 -3.80 -18.79
C LEU A 257 -3.77 -3.39 -18.77
N VAL A 258 -2.98 -3.94 -17.85
CA VAL A 258 -1.53 -3.67 -17.79
C VAL A 258 -0.83 -4.07 -19.08
N GLU A 259 -1.12 -5.24 -19.64
CA GLU A 259 -0.55 -5.67 -20.92
C GLU A 259 -0.93 -4.70 -22.05
N ARG A 260 -2.19 -4.25 -22.09
CA ARG A 260 -2.67 -3.30 -23.10
C ARG A 260 -1.98 -1.94 -22.97
N ILE A 261 -1.77 -1.43 -21.76
CA ILE A 261 -1.02 -0.20 -21.48
C ILE A 261 0.41 -0.33 -22.04
N VAL A 262 1.09 -1.42 -21.69
CA VAL A 262 2.50 -1.64 -22.07
C VAL A 262 2.63 -1.82 -23.58
N ARG A 263 1.73 -2.56 -24.21
CA ARG A 263 1.70 -2.72 -25.67
C ARG A 263 1.44 -1.39 -26.37
N HIS A 264 0.42 -0.66 -25.92
CA HIS A 264 0.07 0.63 -26.53
C HIS A 264 1.25 1.61 -26.49
N ARG A 265 1.90 1.76 -25.32
CA ARG A 265 3.01 2.70 -25.20
C ARG A 265 4.26 2.30 -25.99
N ALA A 266 4.45 1.01 -26.25
CA ALA A 266 5.53 0.51 -27.09
C ALA A 266 5.27 0.77 -28.58
N GLU A 267 4.01 0.78 -29.01
CA GLU A 267 3.60 0.94 -30.41
C GLU A 267 3.34 2.42 -30.79
N HIS A 268 2.80 3.22 -29.87
CA HIS A 268 2.28 4.56 -30.15
C HIS A 268 2.96 5.67 -29.31
N GLY A 269 3.82 5.30 -28.36
CA GLY A 269 4.39 6.23 -27.38
C GLY A 269 3.53 6.40 -26.13
N GLY A 270 4.01 7.20 -25.18
CA GLY A 270 3.31 7.44 -23.91
C GLY A 270 1.97 8.16 -24.09
N PHE A 271 1.14 8.11 -23.05
CA PHE A 271 -0.12 8.85 -22.94
C PHE A 271 0.14 10.24 -22.37
N LEU A 272 -0.71 11.22 -22.70
CA LEU A 272 -0.67 12.59 -22.16
C LEU A 272 -1.62 12.76 -20.98
N SER A 273 -2.70 11.97 -20.90
CA SER A 273 -3.68 12.08 -19.83
C SER A 273 -4.45 10.78 -19.55
N ALA A 274 -5.22 10.79 -18.46
CA ALA A 274 -6.08 9.66 -18.10
C ALA A 274 -7.25 9.51 -19.07
N GLU A 275 -7.72 10.61 -19.65
CA GLU A 275 -8.79 10.63 -20.66
C GLU A 275 -8.30 9.99 -21.97
N GLU A 276 -7.09 10.33 -22.42
CA GLU A 276 -6.48 9.70 -23.60
C GLU A 276 -6.29 8.20 -23.37
N LEU A 277 -5.70 7.82 -22.23
CA LEU A 277 -5.58 6.42 -21.82
C LEU A 277 -6.92 5.68 -21.85
N ALA A 278 -7.98 6.31 -21.34
CA ALA A 278 -9.31 5.71 -21.30
C ALA A 278 -9.93 5.55 -22.70
N VAL A 279 -9.70 6.50 -23.60
CA VAL A 279 -10.18 6.44 -24.98
C VAL A 279 -9.41 5.39 -25.78
N ASP A 280 -8.08 5.45 -25.76
CA ASP A 280 -7.21 4.57 -26.55
C ASP A 280 -7.33 3.10 -26.12
N LEU A 281 -7.56 2.88 -24.83
CA LEU A 281 -7.76 1.56 -24.26
C LEU A 281 -9.23 1.25 -23.99
N ASP A 282 -10.19 1.96 -24.58
CA ASP A 282 -11.64 1.65 -24.49
C ASP A 282 -12.07 1.25 -23.06
N LEU A 283 -11.65 2.06 -22.06
CA LEU A 283 -11.83 1.73 -20.66
C LEU A 283 -13.25 2.07 -20.20
N PRO A 284 -13.82 1.27 -19.28
CA PRO A 284 -15.09 1.61 -18.64
C PRO A 284 -15.04 3.01 -18.01
N PRO A 285 -16.07 3.88 -18.22
CA PRO A 285 -16.09 5.24 -17.68
C PRO A 285 -15.93 5.30 -16.15
N ALA A 286 -16.30 4.24 -15.44
CA ALA A 286 -16.17 4.14 -13.99
C ALA A 286 -14.71 4.05 -13.49
N LEU A 287 -13.75 3.67 -14.34
CA LEU A 287 -12.32 3.60 -13.98
C LEU A 287 -11.62 4.95 -14.11
N LEU A 288 -12.08 5.81 -15.01
CA LEU A 288 -11.43 7.10 -15.31
C LEU A 288 -11.19 7.97 -14.06
N PRO A 289 -12.18 8.20 -13.16
CA PRO A 289 -11.93 9.02 -11.97
C PRO A 289 -10.87 8.42 -11.03
N GLN A 290 -10.79 7.08 -10.96
CA GLN A 290 -9.82 6.40 -10.11
C GLN A 290 -8.43 6.45 -10.73
N LEU A 291 -8.31 6.23 -12.04
CA LEU A 291 -7.05 6.37 -12.76
C LEU A 291 -6.56 7.82 -12.71
N ALA A 292 -7.42 8.81 -12.97
CA ALA A 292 -7.06 10.22 -12.86
C ALA A 292 -6.56 10.60 -11.45
N GLU A 293 -7.07 9.95 -10.39
CA GLU A 293 -6.67 10.21 -9.01
C GLU A 293 -5.25 9.69 -8.68
N TYR A 294 -4.80 8.59 -9.31
CA TYR A 294 -3.52 7.91 -8.98
C TYR A 294 -2.49 7.85 -10.11
N ALA A 295 -2.88 8.11 -11.35
CA ALA A 295 -1.98 8.16 -12.50
C ALA A 295 -1.30 9.53 -12.62
N ILE A 296 -0.07 9.49 -13.14
CA ILE A 296 0.65 10.63 -13.71
C ILE A 296 1.25 10.21 -15.06
N PHE A 297 1.44 11.18 -15.94
CA PHE A 297 1.85 10.97 -17.33
C PHE A 297 3.06 11.86 -17.61
N LEU A 298 4.26 11.34 -17.35
CA LEU A 298 5.49 12.07 -17.63
C LEU A 298 5.92 11.87 -19.09
N PRO A 299 6.55 12.88 -19.73
CA PRO A 299 7.06 12.78 -21.09
C PRO A 299 8.32 11.93 -21.18
#